data_AF-A0A1A3H0L5-F1
#
_entry.id   AF-A0A1A3H0L5-F1
#
_cell.length_a   1.000
_cell.length_b   1.000
_cell.length_c   1.000
_cell.angle_alpha   90.00
_cell.angle_beta   90.00
_cell.angle_gamma   90.00
#
_symmetry.space_group_name_H-M   'P 1'
#
loop_
_entity.id
_entity.type
_entity.pdbx_description
1 polymer ?
#
loop_
_entity_poly.entity_id
_entity_poly.type
_entity_poly.pdbx_seq_one_letter_code
_entity_poly.pdbx_strand_id
1 'polypeptide(L)'
;MSGANDLADVSDDNTSEAEAPVAPLFQVVKGNPSDEELAALVTVLASASGAGGAPETGDRNDWGHPVSKLRYAYTSWQLVTLVERTFIRR
;
A
#
# COMPACT_ATOMS: atom_id res chain seq x y z
N MET A 1 -39.18 8.41 -37.68
CA MET A 1 -37.79 8.88 -37.78
C MET A 1 -37.68 10.12 -36.90
N SER A 2 -37.16 9.97 -35.69
CA SER A 2 -36.85 11.09 -34.79
C SER A 2 -35.38 10.96 -34.43
N GLY A 3 -34.55 11.82 -35.00
CA GLY A 3 -33.13 11.90 -34.71
C GLY A 3 -32.73 13.36 -34.70
N ALA A 4 -32.42 13.86 -33.50
CA ALA A 4 -31.67 15.10 -33.28
C ALA A 4 -31.25 15.13 -31.80
N ASN A 5 -30.23 14.34 -31.46
CA ASN A 5 -29.42 14.62 -30.26
C ASN A 5 -28.32 15.59 -30.72
N ASP A 6 -28.47 16.86 -30.37
CA ASP A 6 -27.44 17.88 -30.65
C ASP A 6 -26.45 17.86 -29.48
N LEU A 7 -25.38 17.07 -29.65
CA LEU A 7 -24.15 17.13 -28.87
C LEU A 7 -23.25 18.18 -29.51
N ALA A 8 -22.91 19.23 -28.78
CA ALA A 8 -21.54 19.79 -28.70
C ALA A 8 -21.56 21.16 -28.03
N ASP A 9 -21.35 21.18 -26.73
CA ASP A 9 -20.49 22.20 -26.12
C ASP A 9 -19.81 21.56 -24.92
N VAL A 10 -18.74 20.82 -25.20
CA VAL A 10 -17.79 20.43 -24.17
C VAL A 10 -16.57 21.26 -24.46
N SER A 11 -16.52 22.41 -23.82
CA SER A 11 -15.31 23.23 -23.77
C SER A 11 -14.22 22.37 -23.12
N ASP A 12 -13.24 21.96 -23.94
CA ASP A 12 -11.99 21.35 -23.48
C ASP A 12 -11.23 22.38 -22.65
N ASP A 13 -11.58 22.46 -21.36
CA ASP A 13 -10.70 23.02 -20.34
C ASP A 13 -9.58 22.00 -20.13
N ASN A 14 -8.61 21.99 -21.04
CA ASN A 14 -7.35 21.29 -20.89
C ASN A 14 -6.49 22.09 -19.90
N THR A 15 -6.99 22.19 -18.67
CA THR A 15 -6.21 22.57 -17.51
C THR A 15 -5.14 21.49 -17.37
N SER A 16 -3.95 21.80 -17.88
CA SER A 16 -2.72 21.10 -17.50
C SER A 16 -2.59 21.23 -16.00
N GLU A 17 -3.17 20.25 -15.31
CA GLU A 17 -3.05 20.03 -13.89
C GLU A 17 -1.55 19.87 -13.63
N ALA A 18 -0.94 20.93 -13.11
CA ALA A 18 0.46 20.95 -12.78
C ALA A 18 0.67 19.88 -11.69
N GLU A 19 1.06 18.69 -12.14
CA GLU A 19 1.33 17.53 -11.32
C GLU A 19 2.38 17.95 -10.29
N ALA A 20 1.95 18.06 -9.03
CA ALA A 20 2.83 18.31 -7.91
C ALA A 20 3.99 17.31 -8.00
N PRO A 21 5.25 17.71 -7.72
CA PRO A 21 6.39 16.85 -7.94
C PRO A 21 6.18 15.53 -7.19
N VAL A 22 5.96 14.46 -7.94
CA VAL A 22 5.83 13.12 -7.38
C VAL A 22 7.11 12.83 -6.63
N ALA A 23 6.99 12.57 -5.33
CA ALA A 23 8.15 12.22 -4.52
C ALA A 23 8.83 10.98 -5.15
N PRO A 24 10.16 10.98 -5.28
CA PRO A 24 10.86 9.87 -5.92
C PRO A 24 10.63 8.58 -5.15
N LEU A 25 10.26 7.51 -5.87
CA LEU A 25 10.03 6.17 -5.29
C LEU A 25 11.28 5.60 -4.62
N PHE A 26 12.45 5.84 -5.24
CA PHE A 26 13.77 5.49 -4.73
C PHE A 26 14.86 6.29 -5.47
N GLN A 27 16.09 6.27 -4.96
CA GLN A 27 17.24 6.94 -5.56
C GLN A 27 18.41 5.97 -5.75
N VAL A 28 19.06 6.01 -6.91
CA VAL A 28 20.32 5.30 -7.17
C VAL A 28 21.48 6.15 -6.63
N VAL A 29 22.10 5.69 -5.54
CA VAL A 29 23.22 6.41 -4.89
C VAL A 29 24.54 6.18 -5.64
N LYS A 30 24.70 5.03 -6.30
CA LYS A 30 25.93 4.65 -6.99
C LYS A 30 25.63 3.73 -8.19
N GLY A 31 26.42 3.90 -9.26
CA GLY A 31 26.29 3.13 -10.51
C GLY A 31 25.60 3.93 -11.61
N ASN A 32 25.61 3.40 -12.83
CA ASN A 32 24.90 3.95 -13.97
C ASN A 32 24.09 2.81 -14.62
N PRO A 33 22.95 2.41 -14.01
CA PRO A 33 22.12 1.34 -14.55
C PRO A 33 21.58 1.76 -15.93
N SER A 34 21.38 0.79 -16.81
CA SER A 34 20.69 1.05 -18.07
C SER A 34 19.19 1.26 -17.83
N ASP A 35 18.51 1.86 -18.81
CA ASP A 35 17.06 2.08 -18.74
C ASP A 35 16.29 0.75 -18.59
N GLU A 36 16.81 -0.33 -19.19
CA GLU A 36 16.24 -1.67 -19.08
C GLU A 36 16.30 -2.21 -17.65
N GLU A 37 17.43 -2.01 -16.96
CA GLU A 37 17.60 -2.41 -15.56
C GLU A 37 16.72 -1.60 -14.63
N LEU A 38 16.58 -0.29 -14.86
CA LEU A 38 15.67 0.56 -14.10
C LEU A 38 14.21 0.12 -14.26
N ALA A 39 13.77 -0.20 -15.48
CA ALA A 39 12.42 -0.68 -15.75
C ALA A 39 12.14 -2.01 -15.02
N ALA A 40 13.11 -2.92 -15.02
CA ALA A 40 13.00 -4.18 -14.28
C ALA A 40 12.85 -3.94 -12.77
N LEU A 41 13.65 -3.04 -12.18
CA LEU A 41 13.58 -2.71 -10.76
C LEU A 41 12.24 -2.08 -10.37
N VAL A 42 11.74 -1.13 -11.16
CA VAL A 42 10.44 -0.49 -10.93
C VAL A 42 9.32 -1.52 -11.01
N THR A 43 9.38 -2.43 -11.98
CA THR A 43 8.36 -3.47 -12.16
C THR A 43 8.33 -4.43 -10.96
N VAL A 44 9.49 -4.88 -10.49
CA VAL A 44 9.59 -5.74 -9.31
C VAL A 44 9.07 -5.00 -8.07
N LEU A 45 9.48 -3.76 -7.84
CA LEU A 45 9.04 -2.98 -6.68
C LEU A 45 7.53 -2.71 -6.71
N ALA A 46 6.99 -2.33 -7.86
CA ALA A 46 5.55 -2.13 -8.05
C ALA A 46 4.77 -3.44 -7.80
N SER A 47 5.28 -4.58 -8.30
CA SER A 47 4.64 -5.89 -8.05
C SER A 47 4.64 -6.28 -6.58
N ALA A 48 5.72 -6.00 -5.85
CA ALA A 48 5.79 -6.22 -4.40
C ALA A 48 4.88 -5.27 -3.61
N SER A 49 4.71 -4.04 -4.09
CA SER A 49 3.85 -3.01 -3.49
C SER A 49 2.36 -3.27 -3.75
N GLY A 50 2.04 -3.93 -4.87
CA GLY A 50 0.68 -4.19 -5.36
C GLY A 50 -0.04 -5.35 -4.68
N ALA A 51 0.55 -6.00 -3.66
CA ALA A 51 -0.11 -7.05 -2.87
C ALA A 51 -1.26 -6.55 -1.97
N GLY A 52 -1.72 -5.31 -2.15
CA GLY A 52 -2.96 -4.79 -1.57
C GLY A 52 -4.17 -5.22 -2.40
N GLY A 53 -4.41 -6.52 -2.51
CA GLY A 53 -5.70 -7.03 -2.97
C GLY A 53 -6.82 -6.55 -2.05
N ALA A 54 -8.07 -6.52 -2.55
CA ALA A 54 -9.27 -6.31 -1.72
C ALA A 54 -9.17 -7.17 -0.45
N PRO A 55 -9.75 -6.76 0.70
CA PRO A 55 -9.71 -7.56 1.91
C PRO A 55 -10.48 -8.86 1.69
N GLU A 56 -9.80 -9.83 1.08
CA GLU A 56 -9.88 -11.21 1.47
C GLU A 56 -9.79 -11.25 2.98
N THR A 57 -10.44 -12.23 3.59
CA THR A 57 -10.26 -12.51 5.01
C THR A 57 -8.81 -12.92 5.19
N GLY A 58 -7.94 -11.91 5.25
CA GLY A 58 -6.52 -12.05 5.02
C GLY A 58 -5.92 -12.91 6.11
N ASP A 59 -4.77 -13.50 5.78
CA ASP A 59 -3.94 -14.15 6.78
C ASP A 59 -3.82 -13.25 8.01
N ARG A 60 -3.85 -13.90 9.17
CA ARG A 60 -4.03 -13.23 10.45
C ARG A 60 -2.95 -12.17 10.66
N ASN A 61 -3.36 -10.91 10.62
CA ASN A 61 -2.47 -9.80 10.94
C ASN A 61 -2.43 -9.55 12.45
N ASP A 62 -1.46 -10.19 13.13
CA ASP A 62 -1.21 -9.96 14.56
C ASP A 62 -0.39 -8.68 14.83
N TRP A 63 -0.01 -7.94 13.78
CA TRP A 63 0.70 -6.67 13.94
C TRP A 63 -0.26 -5.63 14.51
N GLY A 64 0.16 -4.96 15.57
CA GLY A 64 -0.63 -3.92 16.23
C GLY A 64 -1.72 -4.45 17.18
N HIS A 65 -1.78 -5.75 17.44
CA HIS A 65 -2.70 -6.33 18.43
C HIS A 65 -2.53 -5.64 19.80
N PRO A 66 -3.62 -5.28 20.51
CA PRO A 66 -3.54 -4.48 21.73
C PRO A 66 -2.70 -5.12 22.84
N VAL A 67 -2.69 -6.46 22.92
CA VAL A 67 -1.83 -7.19 23.87
C VAL A 67 -0.35 -6.91 23.64
N SER A 68 0.08 -6.76 22.38
CA SER A 68 1.48 -6.47 22.02
C SER A 68 1.90 -5.03 22.37
N LYS A 69 0.94 -4.14 22.63
CA LYS A 69 1.20 -2.74 23.04
C LYS A 69 1.36 -2.58 24.55
N LEU A 70 0.97 -3.58 25.34
CA LEU A 70 1.05 -3.53 26.80
C LEU A 70 2.52 -3.50 27.25
N ARG A 71 2.80 -2.73 28.31
CA ARG A 71 4.13 -2.55 28.89
C ARG A 71 4.24 -3.25 30.24
N TYR A 72 3.92 -4.54 30.26
CA TYR A 72 4.16 -5.37 31.44
C TYR A 72 5.62 -5.79 31.53
N ALA A 73 6.10 -6.04 32.74
CA ALA A 73 7.37 -6.74 32.93
C ALA A 73 7.34 -8.09 32.20
N TYR A 74 8.47 -8.53 31.65
CA TYR A 74 8.56 -9.79 30.91
C TYR A 74 8.17 -11.01 31.77
N THR A 75 8.38 -10.95 33.08
CA THR A 75 8.00 -11.98 34.06
C THR A 75 6.55 -11.87 34.54
N SER A 76 5.77 -10.92 34.01
CA SER A 76 4.38 -10.72 34.42
C SER A 76 3.50 -11.85 33.92
N TRP A 77 2.89 -12.57 34.85
CA TRP A 77 1.94 -13.63 34.53
C TRP A 77 0.68 -13.11 33.80
N GLN A 78 0.32 -11.83 33.99
CA GLN A 78 -0.77 -11.17 33.23
C GLN A 78 -0.48 -11.13 31.73
N LEU A 79 0.77 -10.84 31.34
CA LEU A 79 1.20 -10.82 29.93
C LEU A 79 1.13 -12.24 29.35
N VAL A 80 1.68 -13.22 30.07
CA VAL A 80 1.66 -14.65 29.67
C VAL A 80 0.23 -15.12 29.42
N THR A 81 -0.68 -14.84 30.36
CA THR A 81 -2.08 -15.25 30.26
C THR A 81 -2.79 -14.60 29.07
N LEU A 82 -2.57 -13.29 28.86
CA LEU A 82 -3.16 -12.57 27.73
C LEU A 82 -2.65 -13.13 26.40
N VAL A 83 -1.34 -13.34 26.26
CA VAL A 83 -0.75 -13.92 25.04
C VAL A 83 -1.28 -15.33 24.78
N GLU A 84 -1.30 -16.18 25.80
CA GLU A 84 -1.79 -17.55 25.68
C GLU A 84 -3.25 -17.58 25.20
N ARG A 85 -4.10 -16.72 25.78
CA ARG A 85 -5.52 -16.67 25.42
C ARG A 85 -5.80 -16.03 24.06
N THR A 86 -4.99 -15.06 23.61
CA THR A 86 -5.25 -14.34 22.36
C THR A 86 -4.56 -14.95 21.14
N PHE A 87 -3.38 -15.52 21.33
CA PHE A 87 -2.55 -16.03 20.23
C PHE A 87 -2.42 -17.56 20.21
N ILE A 88 -2.47 -18.24 21.36
CA ILE A 88 -2.17 -19.69 21.44
C ILE A 88 -3.43 -20.56 21.50
N ARG A 89 -4.47 -20.16 22.25
CA ARG A 89 -5.67 -20.98 22.50
C ARG A 89 -6.83 -20.71 21.51
N ARG A 90 -6.57 -20.56 20.22
CA ARG A 90 -7.63 -20.38 19.21
C ARG A 90 -7.68 -21.52 18.22
#